data_AF-J8PXD6-F1
#
_entry.id   AF-J8PXD6-F1
#
_cell.length_a   1.000
_cell.length_b   1.000
_cell.length_c   1.000
_cell.angle_alpha   90.00
_cell.angle_beta   90.00
_cell.angle_gamma   90.00
#
_symmetry.space_group_name_H-M   'P 1'
#
loop_
_entity.id
_entity.type
_entity.pdbx_description
1 polymer ?
#
loop_
_entity_poly.entity_id
_entity_poly.type
_entity_poly.pdbx_seq_one_letter_code
_entity_poly.pdbx_strand_id
1 'polypeptide(L)'
;MKLDTSHMRYLTTDDFRVLQAVEQGSRNHEVVPTPLIHQMSGMRSQSGTSRAISDLAKLSLISKMRNIKYDGYRLTYNGIDYLALKTMLNRDTVYSVGNTIGVGKESDIYKVSDKNGNSRVMKIHRLGRTSFQSVRNNRDYLKKSNQGASWMDLSRLAAGKEYQFMSMLYSKGFKVPEPFDNSRHIVLMELIEGYPMRRLRKHKNIPKLYSDLMCFIVELANSGLIHCDFNEFNIIIKDEVEDENDCGFVVIDFPQCVSIQHQDADYYFQRDVDCIRRFFKKKLKYEPKPDSSMLDTNGFGDGYKYAYPEFARDVERSDNLDELVQASGFSKKHPGDRSLETAVEGMRNPVYDNLDDEISDEKTEDEKSEDEDSGEEEYYDSEFDDESSGNDSEDSQEEENERIIEALSSGVENLKMDKLGNYILE
;
A
#
# COMPACT_ATOMS: atom_id res chain seq x y z
N MET A 1 9.71 8.11 4.20
CA MET A 1 10.96 8.02 3.42
C MET A 1 10.59 8.04 1.95
N LYS A 2 11.10 8.99 1.15
CA LYS A 2 10.87 9.04 -0.31
C LYS A 2 12.00 8.28 -1.02
N LEU A 3 11.75 7.71 -2.19
CA LEU A 3 12.79 7.09 -3.01
C LEU A 3 13.61 8.18 -3.71
N ASP A 4 14.90 8.25 -3.38
CA ASP A 4 15.86 9.10 -4.08
C ASP A 4 16.69 8.23 -5.01
N THR A 5 16.65 8.47 -6.31
CA THR A 5 17.37 7.66 -7.33
C THR A 5 18.70 8.30 -7.77
N SER A 6 18.98 9.53 -7.34
CA SER A 6 20.21 10.28 -7.67
C SER A 6 21.48 9.52 -7.25
N HIS A 7 21.45 8.87 -6.09
CA HIS A 7 22.61 8.18 -5.54
C HIS A 7 22.94 6.86 -6.27
N MET A 8 22.00 6.31 -7.04
CA MET A 8 22.19 5.04 -7.75
C MET A 8 23.30 5.13 -8.82
N ARG A 9 23.54 6.32 -9.39
CA ARG A 9 24.54 6.53 -10.45
C ARG A 9 25.99 6.44 -9.95
N TYR A 10 26.21 6.62 -8.65
CA TYR A 10 27.55 6.62 -8.05
C TYR A 10 28.01 5.22 -7.60
N LEU A 11 27.11 4.23 -7.65
CA LEU A 11 27.39 2.86 -7.22
C LEU A 11 28.10 2.08 -8.32
N THR A 12 29.16 1.38 -7.92
CA THR A 12 29.94 0.48 -8.79
C THR A 12 29.32 -0.91 -8.86
N THR A 13 29.78 -1.74 -9.80
CA THR A 13 29.37 -3.14 -9.91
C THR A 13 29.67 -3.94 -8.64
N ASP A 14 30.76 -3.59 -7.94
CA ASP A 14 31.17 -4.25 -6.71
C ASP A 14 30.22 -3.88 -5.56
N ASP A 15 29.75 -2.64 -5.50
CA ASP A 15 28.79 -2.20 -4.48
C ASP A 15 27.46 -2.94 -4.62
N PHE A 16 26.96 -3.10 -5.85
CA PHE A 16 25.75 -3.90 -6.09
C PHE A 16 25.95 -5.38 -5.77
N ARG A 17 27.14 -5.93 -6.01
CA ARG A 17 27.46 -7.33 -5.68
C ARG A 17 27.49 -7.56 -4.17
N VAL A 18 28.04 -6.61 -3.41
CA VAL A 18 28.00 -6.62 -1.94
C VAL A 18 26.58 -6.46 -1.42
N LEU A 19 25.78 -5.55 -1.99
CA LEU A 19 24.39 -5.35 -1.61
C LEU A 19 23.53 -6.60 -1.87
N GLN A 20 23.75 -7.31 -2.98
CA GLN A 20 23.12 -8.60 -3.28
C GLN A 20 23.53 -9.68 -2.27
N ALA A 21 24.80 -9.71 -1.85
CA ALA A 21 25.27 -10.64 -0.82
C ALA A 21 24.58 -10.38 0.53
N VAL A 22 24.39 -9.10 0.90
CA VAL A 22 23.63 -8.71 2.11
C VAL A 22 22.17 -9.16 2.00
N GLU A 23 21.52 -8.99 0.84
CA GLU A 23 20.14 -9.48 0.65
C GLU A 23 20.05 -11.00 0.84
N GLN A 24 20.94 -11.77 0.20
CA GLN A 24 20.94 -13.22 0.34
C GLN A 24 21.19 -13.65 1.78
N GLY A 25 22.12 -12.99 2.49
CA GLY A 25 22.38 -13.22 3.91
C GLY A 25 21.19 -12.86 4.80
N SER A 26 20.46 -11.79 4.44
CA SER A 26 19.32 -11.27 5.19
C SER A 26 18.11 -12.21 5.20
N ARG A 27 18.03 -13.16 4.26
CA ARG A 27 16.95 -14.16 4.22
C ARG A 27 17.09 -15.22 5.31
N ASN A 28 18.32 -15.48 5.75
CA ASN A 28 18.63 -16.50 6.75
C ASN A 28 18.95 -15.88 8.13
N HIS A 29 19.50 -14.67 8.15
CA HIS A 29 19.93 -13.97 9.36
C HIS A 29 19.36 -12.56 9.38
N GLU A 30 18.73 -12.14 10.49
CA GLU A 30 18.19 -10.77 10.63
C GLU A 30 19.30 -9.70 10.55
N VAL A 31 20.49 -10.03 11.07
CA VAL A 31 21.68 -9.19 11.01
C VAL A 31 22.80 -9.99 10.36
N VAL A 32 23.34 -9.50 9.25
CA VAL A 32 24.35 -10.20 8.45
C VAL A 32 25.75 -9.78 8.92
N PRO A 33 26.58 -10.70 9.44
CA PRO A 33 27.93 -10.36 9.90
C PRO A 33 28.86 -10.06 8.73
N THR A 34 29.79 -9.12 8.91
CA THR A 34 30.80 -8.72 7.91
C THR A 34 31.55 -9.88 7.23
N PRO A 35 32.05 -10.91 7.94
CA PRO A 35 32.73 -12.04 7.28
C PRO A 35 31.81 -12.83 6.34
N LEU A 36 30.51 -12.94 6.68
CA LEU A 36 29.54 -13.62 5.83
C LEU A 36 29.28 -12.82 4.55
N ILE A 37 29.19 -11.48 4.64
CA ILE A 37 29.06 -10.62 3.46
C ILE A 37 30.24 -10.81 2.52
N HIS A 38 31.47 -10.89 3.06
CA HIS A 38 32.65 -11.14 2.24
C HIS A 38 32.59 -12.50 1.54
N GLN A 39 32.27 -13.57 2.28
CA GLN A 39 32.14 -14.91 1.72
C GLN A 39 31.06 -15.00 0.64
N MET A 40 29.90 -14.40 0.87
CA MET A 40 28.77 -14.43 -0.08
C MET A 40 28.98 -13.53 -1.30
N SER A 41 29.66 -12.39 -1.14
CA SER A 41 29.99 -11.50 -2.26
C SER A 41 31.00 -12.13 -3.23
N GLY A 42 31.84 -13.07 -2.76
CA GLY A 42 32.87 -13.71 -3.58
C GLY A 42 33.91 -12.72 -4.11
N MET A 43 34.15 -11.61 -3.40
CA MET A 43 35.16 -10.62 -3.75
C MET A 43 36.57 -11.15 -3.44
N ARG A 44 37.57 -10.74 -4.25
CA ARG A 44 38.96 -11.20 -4.09
C ARG A 44 39.68 -10.61 -2.88
N SER A 45 39.27 -9.42 -2.41
CA SER A 45 39.93 -8.72 -1.31
C SER A 45 38.92 -8.23 -0.29
N GLN A 46 39.21 -8.44 0.99
CA GLN A 46 38.45 -7.91 2.12
C GLN A 46 38.38 -6.37 2.10
N SER A 47 39.44 -5.70 1.63
CA SER A 47 39.47 -4.23 1.55
C SER A 47 38.44 -3.66 0.59
N GLY A 48 38.16 -4.37 -0.52
CA GLY A 48 37.13 -3.98 -1.49
C GLY A 48 35.74 -4.09 -0.89
N THR A 49 35.45 -5.19 -0.17
CA THR A 49 34.18 -5.39 0.52
C THR A 49 33.95 -4.33 1.60
N SER A 50 34.96 -4.03 2.43
CA SER A 50 34.83 -3.01 3.48
C SER A 50 34.63 -1.60 2.92
N ARG A 51 35.24 -1.27 1.77
CA ARG A 51 34.99 0.00 1.07
C ARG A 51 33.55 0.09 0.57
N ALA A 52 33.09 -0.94 -0.14
CA ALA A 52 31.72 -1.00 -0.67
C ALA A 52 30.68 -0.91 0.45
N ILE A 53 30.87 -1.66 1.54
CA ILE A 53 30.02 -1.56 2.74
C ILE A 53 30.00 -0.12 3.28
N SER A 54 31.14 0.56 3.31
CA SER A 54 31.20 1.95 3.81
C SER A 54 30.42 2.90 2.91
N ASP A 55 30.50 2.73 1.59
CA ASP A 55 29.79 3.56 0.63
C ASP A 55 28.27 3.28 0.64
N LEU A 56 27.86 2.01 0.76
CA LEU A 56 26.47 1.61 0.95
C LEU A 56 25.88 2.15 2.27
N ALA A 57 26.68 2.20 3.34
CA ALA A 57 26.26 2.73 4.64
C ALA A 57 26.07 4.25 4.61
N LYS A 58 26.95 4.99 3.91
CA LYS A 58 26.80 6.45 3.71
C LYS A 58 25.49 6.79 3.00
N LEU A 59 25.10 5.97 2.02
CA LEU A 59 23.86 6.14 1.26
C LEU A 59 22.63 5.56 1.97
N SER A 60 22.77 5.12 3.22
CA SER A 60 21.69 4.53 4.01
C SER A 60 21.01 3.32 3.35
N LEU A 61 21.74 2.58 2.51
CA LEU A 61 21.27 1.33 1.87
C LEU A 61 21.41 0.14 2.82
N ILE A 62 22.39 0.22 3.71
CA ILE A 62 22.59 -0.72 4.81
C ILE A 62 22.79 0.06 6.12
N SER A 63 22.30 -0.50 7.22
CA SER A 63 22.46 0.06 8.56
C SER A 63 23.35 -0.84 9.40
N LYS A 64 24.34 -0.24 10.06
CA LYS A 64 25.27 -0.92 10.96
C LYS A 64 24.59 -1.12 12.32
N MET A 65 24.45 -2.36 12.77
CA MET A 65 23.93 -2.68 14.11
C MET A 65 25.09 -3.01 15.05
N ARG A 66 25.31 -2.13 16.04
CA ARG A 66 26.40 -2.27 17.03
C ARG A 66 25.97 -2.98 18.33
N ASN A 67 24.68 -3.26 18.50
CA ASN A 67 24.09 -3.71 19.78
C ASN A 67 24.09 -5.25 19.98
N ILE A 68 24.71 -6.01 19.08
CA ILE A 68 24.86 -7.47 19.19
C ILE A 68 26.35 -7.75 19.37
N LYS A 69 26.72 -8.83 20.07
CA LYS A 69 28.11 -9.30 20.25
C LYS A 69 28.93 -9.41 18.95
N TYR A 70 28.28 -9.30 17.79
CA TYR A 70 28.87 -9.32 16.46
C TYR A 70 28.51 -8.02 15.72
N ASP A 71 29.52 -7.40 15.12
CA ASP A 71 29.33 -6.30 14.18
C ASP A 71 28.65 -6.83 12.91
N GLY A 72 27.52 -6.23 12.53
CA GLY A 72 26.72 -6.71 11.42
C GLY A 72 25.87 -5.63 10.78
N TYR A 73 25.43 -5.93 9.56
CA TYR A 73 24.69 -5.03 8.72
C TYR A 73 23.28 -5.56 8.48
N ARG A 74 22.32 -4.64 8.47
CA ARG A 74 20.94 -4.89 8.10
C ARG A 74 20.62 -4.14 6.81
N LEU A 75 19.88 -4.78 5.92
CA LEU A 75 19.38 -4.14 4.70
C LEU A 75 18.28 -3.14 5.05
N THR A 76 18.30 -1.95 4.44
CA THR A 76 17.23 -0.95 4.57
C THR A 76 16.26 -1.05 3.39
N TYR A 77 15.12 -0.35 3.46
CA TYR A 77 14.16 -0.29 2.35
C TYR A 77 14.79 0.26 1.06
N ASN A 78 15.61 1.31 1.18
CA ASN A 78 16.34 1.86 0.02
C ASN A 78 17.29 0.84 -0.61
N GLY A 79 17.92 -0.02 0.19
CA GLY A 79 18.75 -1.11 -0.31
C GLY A 79 17.97 -2.08 -1.21
N ILE A 80 16.75 -2.46 -0.80
CA ILE A 80 15.88 -3.32 -1.60
C ILE A 80 15.36 -2.60 -2.84
N ASP A 81 14.96 -1.32 -2.70
CA ASP A 81 14.54 -0.49 -3.83
C ASP A 81 15.62 -0.45 -4.92
N TYR A 82 16.87 -0.22 -4.52
CA TYR A 82 18.00 -0.12 -5.45
C TYR A 82 18.33 -1.46 -6.09
N LEU A 83 18.24 -2.57 -5.35
CA LEU A 83 18.40 -3.91 -5.90
C LEU A 83 17.30 -4.24 -6.91
N ALA A 84 16.06 -3.85 -6.62
CA ALA A 84 14.93 -4.06 -7.50
C ALA A 84 15.08 -3.26 -8.80
N LEU A 85 15.42 -1.98 -8.70
CA LEU A 85 15.71 -1.09 -9.83
C LEU A 85 16.92 -1.58 -10.64
N LYS A 86 17.98 -2.06 -10.00
CA LYS A 86 19.15 -2.60 -10.70
C LYS A 86 18.79 -3.86 -11.49
N THR A 87 17.90 -4.70 -10.96
CA THR A 87 17.42 -5.89 -11.65
C THR A 87 16.61 -5.51 -12.89
N MET A 88 15.72 -4.51 -12.78
CA MET A 88 14.94 -3.95 -13.88
C MET A 88 15.83 -3.32 -14.95
N LEU A 89 16.87 -2.58 -14.53
CA LEU A 89 17.85 -1.99 -15.43
C LEU A 89 18.64 -3.07 -16.21
N ASN A 90 18.99 -4.19 -15.56
CA ASN A 90 19.70 -5.30 -16.21
C ASN A 90 18.80 -6.10 -17.17
N ARG A 91 17.48 -6.07 -16.96
CA ARG A 91 16.48 -6.67 -17.86
C ARG A 91 16.01 -5.72 -18.97
N ASP A 92 16.55 -4.51 -19.00
CA ASP A 92 16.19 -3.47 -19.96
C ASP A 92 14.71 -3.06 -19.92
N THR A 93 14.04 -3.21 -18.77
CA THR A 93 12.61 -2.84 -18.60
C THR A 93 12.41 -1.42 -18.11
N VAL A 94 13.41 -0.86 -17.41
CA VAL A 94 13.42 0.52 -16.89
C VAL A 94 14.74 1.18 -17.23
N TYR A 95 14.68 2.35 -17.84
CA TYR A 95 15.87 3.16 -18.17
C TYR A 95 15.97 4.41 -17.28
N SER A 96 14.87 5.14 -17.11
CA SER A 96 14.82 6.34 -16.28
C SER A 96 13.61 6.35 -15.36
N VAL A 97 13.81 6.80 -14.13
CA VAL A 97 12.74 7.07 -13.17
C VAL A 97 12.42 8.56 -13.22
N GLY A 98 11.16 8.89 -13.47
CA GLY A 98 10.64 10.25 -13.56
C GLY A 98 9.91 10.66 -12.29
N ASN A 99 8.84 11.45 -12.47
CA ASN A 99 8.10 12.07 -11.37
C ASN A 99 7.25 11.06 -10.58
N THR A 100 7.07 11.35 -9.29
CA THR A 100 6.08 10.68 -8.45
C THR A 100 4.67 11.08 -8.87
N ILE A 101 3.82 10.11 -9.21
CA ILE A 101 2.41 10.34 -9.53
C ILE A 101 1.60 10.43 -8.23
N GLY A 102 1.88 9.54 -7.29
CA GLY A 102 1.15 9.46 -6.03
C GLY A 102 1.93 8.69 -4.97
N VAL A 103 1.77 9.11 -3.71
CA VAL A 103 2.29 8.41 -2.54
C VAL A 103 1.08 7.91 -1.76
N GLY A 104 0.86 6.60 -1.78
CA GLY A 104 -0.21 5.94 -1.05
C GLY A 104 0.22 5.56 0.38
N LYS A 105 -0.73 5.00 1.13
CA LYS A 105 -0.46 4.42 2.46
C LYS A 105 0.42 3.17 2.37
N GLU A 106 0.21 2.36 1.32
CA GLU A 106 0.80 1.03 1.16
C GLU A 106 1.68 0.91 -0.08
N SER A 107 1.55 1.82 -1.04
CA SER A 107 2.33 1.80 -2.27
C SER A 107 2.69 3.19 -2.76
N ASP A 108 3.89 3.32 -3.31
CA ASP A 108 4.34 4.54 -3.99
C ASP A 108 4.29 4.32 -5.51
N ILE A 109 3.77 5.31 -6.25
CA ILE A 109 3.58 5.23 -7.69
C ILE A 109 4.50 6.23 -8.38
N TYR A 110 5.39 5.72 -9.23
CA TYR A 110 6.37 6.48 -9.99
C TYR A 110 6.12 6.36 -11.49
N LYS A 111 6.22 7.46 -12.22
CA LYS A 111 6.32 7.43 -13.69
C LYS A 111 7.75 7.02 -14.06
N VAL A 112 7.89 6.04 -14.95
CA VAL A 112 9.20 5.59 -15.45
C VAL A 112 9.18 5.53 -16.97
N SER A 113 10.35 5.49 -17.58
CA SER A 113 10.49 5.37 -19.04
C SER A 113 11.41 4.21 -19.40
N ASP A 114 11.04 3.52 -20.46
CA ASP A 114 11.85 2.48 -21.08
C ASP A 114 12.96 3.08 -21.96
N LYS A 115 13.90 2.25 -22.44
CA LYS A 115 14.93 2.62 -23.42
C LYS A 115 14.34 3.21 -24.70
N ASN A 116 13.13 2.77 -25.07
CA ASN A 116 12.41 3.23 -26.26
C ASN A 116 11.72 4.59 -26.06
N GLY A 117 11.75 5.15 -24.84
CA GLY A 117 11.04 6.39 -24.50
C GLY A 117 9.57 6.21 -24.12
N ASN A 118 9.03 4.99 -24.20
CA ASN A 118 7.67 4.69 -23.78
C ASN A 118 7.53 4.90 -22.27
N SER A 119 6.47 5.61 -21.86
CA SER A 119 6.18 5.84 -20.45
C SER A 119 5.45 4.65 -19.84
N ARG A 120 5.87 4.26 -18.64
CA ARG A 120 5.28 3.18 -17.82
C ARG A 120 5.08 3.66 -16.39
N VAL A 121 4.38 2.86 -15.59
CA VAL A 121 4.16 3.10 -14.17
C VAL A 121 4.88 2.03 -13.35
N MET A 122 5.61 2.49 -12.33
CA MET A 122 6.27 1.64 -11.36
C MET A 122 5.57 1.79 -10.00
N LYS A 123 4.93 0.71 -9.54
CA LYS A 123 4.30 0.60 -8.23
C LYS A 123 5.26 -0.09 -7.26
N ILE A 124 5.63 0.60 -6.19
CA ILE A 124 6.51 0.08 -5.13
C ILE A 124 5.66 -0.22 -3.91
N HIS A 125 5.64 -1.48 -3.48
CA HIS A 125 4.92 -1.92 -2.28
C HIS A 125 5.72 -1.61 -1.02
N ARG A 126 5.10 -0.91 -0.08
CA ARG A 126 5.70 -0.49 1.19
C ARG A 126 4.75 -0.81 2.34
N LEU A 127 4.69 -2.08 2.70
CA LEU A 127 3.95 -2.48 3.91
C LEU A 127 4.71 -2.00 5.16
N GLY A 128 3.98 -1.40 6.11
CA GLY A 128 4.53 -0.97 7.40
C GLY A 128 5.06 0.48 7.47
N ARG A 129 4.72 1.35 6.50
CA ARG A 129 5.13 2.77 6.47
C ARG A 129 4.44 3.64 7.53
N THR A 130 3.18 3.36 7.84
CA THR A 130 2.43 4.04 8.89
C THR A 130 2.36 3.14 10.12
N SER A 131 2.87 3.67 11.22
CA SER A 131 2.66 3.18 12.56
C SER A 131 1.17 3.01 12.82
N PHE A 132 0.66 1.79 12.69
CA PHE A 132 -0.52 1.37 13.41
C PHE A 132 -0.19 1.42 14.91
N GLN A 133 -0.50 2.53 15.56
CA GLN A 133 -0.52 2.57 17.03
C GLN A 133 -1.50 1.51 17.58
N SER A 134 -2.52 1.07 16.82
CA SER A 134 -3.45 0.00 17.22
C SER A 134 -2.87 -1.43 17.07
N VAL A 135 -1.97 -1.67 16.10
CA VAL A 135 -1.32 -2.99 15.95
C VAL A 135 -0.32 -3.21 17.08
N ARG A 136 0.06 -2.18 17.85
CA ARG A 136 0.86 -2.37 19.07
C ARG A 136 0.13 -3.17 20.16
N ASN A 137 -1.21 -3.20 20.15
CA ASN A 137 -2.00 -4.08 21.03
C ASN A 137 -2.24 -5.47 20.42
N ASN A 138 -2.35 -5.60 19.09
CA ASN A 138 -2.38 -6.91 18.41
C ASN A 138 -0.98 -7.53 18.21
N ARG A 139 0.08 -6.84 18.64
CA ARG A 139 1.50 -7.29 18.55
C ARG A 139 1.78 -8.55 19.35
N ASP A 140 0.97 -8.90 20.35
CA ASP A 140 1.20 -10.11 21.14
C ASP A 140 0.95 -11.42 20.35
N TYR A 141 0.24 -11.35 19.22
CA TYR A 141 0.10 -12.51 18.33
C TYR A 141 1.22 -12.61 17.28
N LEU A 142 1.66 -11.48 16.71
CA LEU A 142 2.79 -11.46 15.75
C LEU A 142 4.15 -11.72 16.41
N LYS A 143 4.30 -11.40 17.70
CA LYS A 143 5.49 -11.78 18.49
C LYS A 143 5.53 -13.27 18.88
N LYS A 144 4.40 -13.99 18.86
CA LYS A 144 4.35 -15.42 19.21
C LYS A 144 4.81 -16.35 18.08
N SER A 145 4.96 -15.84 16.85
CA SER A 145 5.72 -16.54 15.82
C SER A 145 7.18 -16.10 15.92
N ASN A 146 8.04 -16.95 16.48
CA ASN A 146 9.49 -16.76 16.51
C ASN A 146 10.15 -16.82 15.10
N GLN A 147 9.40 -16.52 14.04
CA GLN A 147 9.79 -16.41 12.63
C GLN A 147 8.86 -15.39 11.93
N GLY A 148 8.72 -14.18 12.48
CA GLY A 148 7.93 -13.11 11.84
C GLY A 148 8.54 -12.72 10.51
N ALA A 149 7.83 -12.95 9.40
CA ALA A 149 8.25 -12.52 8.07
C ALA A 149 8.56 -11.01 8.10
N SER A 150 9.72 -10.63 7.58
CA SER A 150 10.11 -9.22 7.50
C SER A 150 9.06 -8.46 6.68
N TRP A 151 8.72 -7.21 7.05
CA TRP A 151 7.86 -6.34 6.24
C TRP A 151 8.30 -6.27 4.77
N MET A 152 9.60 -6.44 4.54
CA MET A 152 10.24 -6.53 3.23
C MET A 152 9.84 -7.81 2.47
N ASP A 153 9.76 -8.95 3.15
CA ASP A 153 9.32 -10.22 2.57
C ASP A 153 7.82 -10.17 2.27
N LEU A 154 7.02 -9.58 3.16
CA LEU A 154 5.58 -9.36 2.92
C LEU A 154 5.35 -8.45 1.71
N SER A 155 6.12 -7.37 1.58
CA SER A 155 6.03 -6.47 0.43
C SER A 155 6.43 -7.16 -0.88
N ARG A 156 7.42 -8.07 -0.83
CA ARG A 156 7.82 -8.91 -1.97
C ARG A 156 6.72 -9.89 -2.37
N LEU A 157 6.10 -10.57 -1.40
CA LEU A 157 5.00 -11.48 -1.66
C LEU A 157 3.77 -10.75 -2.23
N ALA A 158 3.46 -9.55 -1.72
CA ALA A 158 2.36 -8.73 -2.20
C ALA A 158 2.55 -8.32 -3.67
N ALA A 159 3.73 -7.81 -4.04
CA ALA A 159 4.03 -7.46 -5.43
C ALA A 159 4.02 -8.68 -6.36
N GLY A 160 4.53 -9.83 -5.89
CA GLY A 160 4.49 -11.08 -6.64
C GLY A 160 3.06 -11.54 -6.93
N LYS A 161 2.20 -11.50 -5.90
CA LYS A 161 0.78 -11.82 -6.01
C LYS A 161 0.08 -10.86 -6.97
N GLU A 162 0.23 -9.54 -6.78
CA GLU A 162 -0.40 -8.53 -7.65
C GLU A 162 -0.01 -8.71 -9.12
N TYR A 163 1.27 -8.93 -9.43
CA TYR A 163 1.71 -9.18 -10.80
C TYR A 163 1.06 -10.43 -11.41
N GLN A 164 0.94 -11.52 -10.64
CA GLN A 164 0.27 -12.75 -11.10
C GLN A 164 -1.22 -12.51 -11.36
N PHE A 165 -1.93 -11.85 -10.43
CA PHE A 165 -3.34 -11.48 -10.63
C PHE A 165 -3.52 -10.63 -11.89
N MET A 166 -2.72 -9.59 -12.05
CA MET A 166 -2.79 -8.68 -13.19
C MET A 166 -2.50 -9.40 -14.51
N SER A 167 -1.49 -10.28 -14.54
CA SER A 167 -1.13 -11.04 -15.74
C SER A 167 -2.25 -11.99 -16.18
N MET A 168 -2.91 -12.62 -15.21
CA MET A 168 -4.03 -13.52 -15.46
C MET A 168 -5.27 -12.79 -15.96
N LEU A 169 -5.60 -11.64 -15.35
CA LEU A 169 -6.71 -10.80 -15.78
C LEU A 169 -6.48 -10.22 -17.18
N TYR A 170 -5.27 -9.73 -17.45
CA TYR A 170 -4.90 -9.20 -18.76
C TYR A 170 -4.97 -10.29 -19.85
N SER A 171 -4.48 -11.51 -19.56
CA SER A 171 -4.53 -12.64 -20.50
C SER A 171 -5.96 -13.06 -20.87
N LYS A 172 -6.93 -12.80 -19.99
CA LYS A 172 -8.36 -13.05 -20.25
C LYS A 172 -9.08 -11.90 -20.96
N GLY A 173 -8.38 -10.81 -21.25
CA GLY A 173 -8.96 -9.64 -21.92
C GLY A 173 -9.73 -8.71 -21.00
N PHE A 174 -9.59 -8.84 -19.66
CA PHE A 174 -10.14 -7.85 -18.74
C PHE A 174 -9.45 -6.50 -18.94
N LYS A 175 -10.22 -5.42 -18.72
CA LYS A 175 -9.74 -4.03 -18.80
C LYS A 175 -8.88 -3.68 -17.58
N VAL A 176 -7.66 -4.20 -17.55
CA VAL A 176 -6.64 -3.98 -16.53
C VAL A 176 -5.36 -3.45 -17.18
N PRO A 177 -4.48 -2.74 -16.45
CA PRO A 177 -3.19 -2.30 -16.99
C PRO A 177 -2.35 -3.50 -17.44
N GLU A 178 -1.63 -3.38 -18.56
CA GLU A 178 -0.68 -4.42 -18.97
C GLU A 178 0.47 -4.54 -17.94
N PRO A 179 0.74 -5.74 -17.37
CA PRO A 179 1.87 -5.97 -16.49
C PRO A 179 3.13 -6.31 -17.28
N PHE A 180 4.21 -5.52 -17.11
CA PHE A 180 5.46 -5.73 -17.85
C PHE A 180 6.47 -6.60 -17.10
N ASP A 181 6.77 -6.29 -15.84
CA ASP A 181 7.79 -7.00 -15.06
C ASP A 181 7.52 -6.91 -13.56
N ASN A 182 8.04 -7.87 -12.80
CA ASN A 182 8.09 -7.83 -11.35
C ASN A 182 9.53 -8.01 -10.83
N SER A 183 9.89 -7.22 -9.82
CA SER A 183 11.20 -7.31 -9.17
C SER A 183 11.03 -7.02 -7.69
N ARG A 184 11.12 -8.08 -6.88
CA ARG A 184 10.93 -8.04 -5.42
C ARG A 184 9.57 -7.42 -5.07
N HIS A 185 9.56 -6.22 -4.50
CA HIS A 185 8.37 -5.47 -4.08
C HIS A 185 7.97 -4.38 -5.09
N ILE A 186 8.55 -4.39 -6.29
CA ILE A 186 8.24 -3.45 -7.37
C ILE A 186 7.50 -4.19 -8.50
N VAL A 187 6.39 -3.60 -8.95
CA VAL A 187 5.62 -4.02 -10.13
C VAL A 187 5.68 -2.92 -11.18
N LEU A 188 6.01 -3.29 -12.42
CA LEU A 188 6.01 -2.40 -13.57
C LEU A 188 4.77 -2.69 -14.42
N MET A 189 3.99 -1.66 -14.69
CA MET A 189 2.73 -1.73 -15.44
C MET A 189 2.60 -0.60 -16.45
N GLU A 190 1.61 -0.70 -17.33
CA GLU A 190 1.24 0.33 -18.29
C GLU A 190 0.89 1.67 -17.64
N LEU A 191 1.27 2.75 -18.29
CA LEU A 191 0.78 4.08 -17.94
C LEU A 191 -0.55 4.31 -18.64
N ILE A 192 -1.62 4.39 -17.85
CA ILE A 192 -2.93 4.73 -18.37
C ILE A 192 -3.10 6.24 -18.31
N GLU A 193 -3.31 6.85 -19.48
CA GLU A 193 -3.63 8.27 -19.61
C GLU A 193 -5.12 8.47 -19.31
N GLY A 194 -5.38 8.89 -18.07
CA GLY A 194 -6.74 9.08 -17.60
C GLY A 194 -6.80 9.68 -16.22
N TYR A 195 -8.02 9.82 -15.72
CA TYR A 195 -8.28 10.36 -14.40
C TYR A 195 -9.12 9.40 -13.56
N PRO A 196 -8.88 9.33 -12.23
CA PRO A 196 -9.74 8.56 -11.34
C PRO A 196 -11.19 9.05 -11.43
N MET A 197 -12.14 8.12 -11.37
CA MET A 197 -13.57 8.40 -11.51
C MET A 197 -14.06 9.48 -10.53
N ARG A 198 -13.45 9.59 -9.34
CA ARG A 198 -13.72 10.70 -8.39
C ARG A 198 -13.61 12.10 -9.00
N ARG A 199 -12.65 12.33 -9.92
CA ARG A 199 -12.45 13.63 -10.57
C ARG A 199 -13.40 13.87 -11.74
N LEU A 200 -14.16 12.86 -12.15
CA LEU A 200 -15.12 12.97 -13.23
C LEU A 200 -16.23 13.97 -12.86
N ARG A 201 -16.38 15.01 -13.70
CA ARG A 201 -17.40 16.06 -13.49
C ARG A 201 -18.62 15.88 -14.39
N LYS A 202 -18.39 15.51 -15.65
CA LYS A 202 -19.44 15.25 -16.66
C LYS A 202 -18.92 14.16 -17.60
N HIS A 203 -19.81 13.28 -18.05
CA HIS A 203 -19.49 12.27 -19.05
C HIS A 203 -20.54 12.31 -20.16
N LYS A 204 -20.13 12.02 -21.40
CA LYS A 204 -21.00 12.12 -22.58
C LYS A 204 -22.13 11.08 -22.55
N ASN A 205 -21.84 9.88 -22.05
CA ASN A 205 -22.82 8.78 -22.00
C ASN A 205 -22.77 8.05 -20.65
N ILE A 206 -23.39 8.66 -19.63
CA ILE A 206 -23.45 8.12 -18.26
C ILE A 206 -24.13 6.74 -18.20
N PRO A 207 -25.27 6.51 -18.91
CA PRO A 207 -25.90 5.19 -18.91
C PRO A 207 -24.99 4.08 -19.43
N LYS A 208 -24.30 4.31 -20.56
CA LYS A 208 -23.37 3.31 -21.13
C LYS A 208 -22.24 2.99 -20.15
N LEU A 209 -21.63 4.00 -19.54
CA LEU A 209 -20.56 3.78 -18.56
C LEU A 209 -21.04 2.96 -17.35
N TYR A 210 -22.26 3.23 -16.87
CA TYR A 210 -22.85 2.44 -15.79
C TYR A 210 -23.07 0.98 -16.22
N SER A 211 -23.63 0.75 -17.41
CA SER A 211 -23.82 -0.58 -17.99
C SER A 211 -22.52 -1.34 -18.12
N ASP A 212 -21.47 -0.69 -18.64
CA ASP A 212 -20.17 -1.31 -18.88
C ASP A 212 -19.48 -1.67 -17.55
N LEU A 213 -19.57 -0.82 -16.52
CA LEU A 213 -19.04 -1.12 -15.18
C LEU A 213 -19.79 -2.28 -14.50
N MET A 214 -21.12 -2.34 -14.64
CA MET A 214 -21.91 -3.44 -14.10
C MET A 214 -21.63 -4.75 -14.84
N CYS A 215 -21.46 -4.69 -16.16
CA CYS A 215 -21.04 -5.84 -16.97
C CYS A 215 -19.68 -6.36 -16.51
N PHE A 216 -18.72 -5.46 -16.25
CA PHE A 216 -17.40 -5.83 -15.74
C PHE A 216 -17.46 -6.57 -14.40
N ILE A 217 -18.29 -6.12 -13.45
CA ILE A 217 -18.45 -6.81 -12.15
C ILE A 217 -18.98 -8.24 -12.37
N VAL A 218 -19.94 -8.42 -13.29
CA VAL A 218 -20.49 -9.73 -13.63
C VAL A 218 -19.47 -10.61 -14.34
N GLU A 219 -18.74 -10.09 -15.32
CA GLU A 219 -17.66 -10.82 -15.99
C GLU A 219 -16.57 -11.28 -15.01
N LEU A 220 -16.23 -10.44 -14.03
CA LEU A 220 -15.27 -10.75 -12.99
C LEU A 220 -15.80 -11.87 -12.06
N ALA A 221 -17.08 -11.81 -11.70
CA ALA A 221 -17.78 -12.85 -10.95
C ALA A 221 -17.90 -14.17 -11.71
N ASN A 222 -18.17 -14.13 -13.02
CA ASN A 222 -18.21 -15.31 -13.89
C ASN A 222 -16.84 -16.00 -13.98
N SER A 223 -15.77 -15.22 -13.91
CA SER A 223 -14.38 -15.71 -13.82
C SER A 223 -14.02 -16.27 -12.43
N GLY A 224 -14.93 -16.17 -11.46
CA GLY A 224 -14.82 -16.74 -10.12
C GLY A 224 -14.24 -15.81 -9.05
N LEU A 225 -14.07 -14.51 -9.36
CA LEU A 225 -13.52 -13.53 -8.44
C LEU A 225 -14.56 -12.46 -8.05
N ILE A 226 -14.34 -11.79 -6.93
CA ILE A 226 -15.08 -10.59 -6.52
C ILE A 226 -14.04 -9.55 -6.12
N HIS A 227 -14.17 -8.33 -6.63
CA HIS A 227 -13.17 -7.29 -6.41
C HIS A 227 -13.04 -6.90 -4.94
N CYS A 228 -14.16 -6.83 -4.22
CA CYS A 228 -14.31 -6.45 -2.81
C CYS A 228 -13.97 -5.00 -2.48
N ASP A 229 -13.20 -4.28 -3.29
CA ASP A 229 -12.96 -2.84 -3.11
C ASP A 229 -13.27 -2.05 -4.39
N PHE A 230 -14.46 -2.28 -4.97
CA PHE A 230 -14.84 -1.60 -6.21
C PHE A 230 -15.40 -0.20 -5.93
N ASN A 231 -14.51 0.80 -5.93
CA ASN A 231 -14.82 2.19 -5.58
C ASN A 231 -14.37 3.19 -6.67
N GLU A 232 -14.72 4.46 -6.53
CA GLU A 232 -14.43 5.52 -7.51
C GLU A 232 -12.94 5.92 -7.62
N PHE A 233 -12.09 5.40 -6.72
CA PHE A 233 -10.64 5.62 -6.75
C PHE A 233 -9.92 4.52 -7.54
N ASN A 234 -10.49 3.32 -7.55
CA ASN A 234 -9.97 2.13 -8.22
C ASN A 234 -10.43 2.01 -9.68
N ILE A 235 -11.20 2.98 -10.18
CA ILE A 235 -11.62 3.09 -11.58
C ILE A 235 -10.96 4.32 -12.20
N ILE A 236 -10.18 4.10 -13.26
CA ILE A 236 -9.58 5.14 -14.08
C ILE A 236 -10.37 5.24 -15.38
N ILE A 237 -10.78 6.45 -15.73
CA ILE A 237 -11.43 6.75 -17.02
C ILE A 237 -10.36 7.27 -17.97
N LYS A 238 -10.22 6.65 -19.13
CA LYS A 238 -9.28 7.07 -20.18
C LYS A 238 -9.76 8.36 -20.83
N ASP A 239 -8.84 9.25 -21.16
CA ASP A 239 -9.15 10.53 -21.81
C ASP A 239 -9.54 10.35 -23.30
N GLU A 240 -8.88 9.42 -23.98
CA GLU A 240 -9.11 9.07 -25.38
C GLU A 240 -9.68 7.66 -25.48
N VAL A 241 -10.72 7.52 -26.29
CA VAL A 241 -11.31 6.23 -26.66
C VAL A 241 -10.76 5.91 -28.04
N GLU A 242 -9.76 5.05 -28.12
CA GLU A 242 -9.05 4.73 -29.36
C GLU A 242 -9.96 3.96 -30.36
N ASP A 243 -10.93 3.18 -29.86
CA ASP A 243 -11.86 2.36 -30.64
C ASP A 243 -13.33 2.58 -30.24
N GLU A 244 -14.28 2.49 -31.19
CA GLU A 244 -15.73 2.51 -30.87
C GLU A 244 -16.16 1.41 -29.87
N ASN A 245 -15.34 0.36 -29.73
CA ASN A 245 -15.50 -0.76 -28.80
C ASN A 245 -14.72 -0.62 -27.48
N ASP A 246 -13.91 0.43 -27.28
CA ASP A 246 -13.27 0.62 -25.98
C ASP A 246 -14.26 1.24 -24.99
N CYS A 247 -14.53 0.53 -23.90
CA CYS A 247 -15.43 0.99 -22.84
C CYS A 247 -14.89 2.24 -22.10
N GLY A 248 -13.62 2.59 -22.33
CA GLY A 248 -13.01 3.84 -21.85
C GLY A 248 -12.69 3.85 -20.35
N PHE A 249 -12.71 2.70 -19.68
CA PHE A 249 -12.32 2.57 -18.28
C PHE A 249 -11.29 1.47 -18.07
N VAL A 250 -10.50 1.60 -17.00
CA VAL A 250 -9.56 0.60 -16.51
C VAL A 250 -9.74 0.47 -15.01
N VAL A 251 -9.78 -0.77 -14.54
CA VAL A 251 -9.90 -1.09 -13.11
C VAL A 251 -8.52 -1.45 -12.57
N ILE A 252 -8.20 -0.93 -11.39
CA ILE A 252 -6.94 -1.16 -10.70
C ILE A 252 -7.20 -1.74 -9.30
N ASP A 253 -6.14 -2.30 -8.73
CA ASP A 253 -6.09 -2.79 -7.35
C ASP A 253 -6.88 -4.08 -7.06
N PHE A 254 -6.38 -5.18 -7.62
CA PHE A 254 -6.90 -6.55 -7.41
C PHE A 254 -6.34 -7.37 -6.21
N PRO A 255 -5.44 -6.89 -5.32
CA PRO A 255 -4.91 -7.76 -4.27
C PRO A 255 -5.96 -8.15 -3.21
N GLN A 256 -7.07 -7.40 -3.14
CA GLN A 256 -8.19 -7.60 -2.20
C GLN A 256 -9.26 -8.57 -2.73
N CYS A 257 -9.08 -9.15 -3.92
CA CYS A 257 -10.10 -10.00 -4.52
C CYS A 257 -10.35 -11.27 -3.70
N VAL A 258 -11.63 -11.63 -3.59
CA VAL A 258 -12.10 -12.83 -2.88
C VAL A 258 -12.67 -13.82 -3.89
N SER A 259 -12.54 -15.12 -3.61
CA SER A 259 -13.17 -16.17 -4.43
C SER A 259 -14.69 -16.15 -4.25
N ILE A 260 -15.41 -16.47 -5.33
CA ILE A 260 -16.86 -16.68 -5.30
C ILE A 260 -17.31 -17.78 -4.33
N GLN A 261 -16.41 -18.71 -3.95
CA GLN A 261 -16.71 -19.81 -3.03
C GLN A 261 -16.71 -19.38 -1.56
N HIS A 262 -16.37 -18.12 -1.27
CA HIS A 262 -16.36 -17.59 0.09
C HIS A 262 -17.79 -17.49 0.65
N GLN A 263 -17.95 -17.71 1.96
CA GLN A 263 -19.27 -17.69 2.61
C GLN A 263 -19.95 -16.31 2.47
N ASP A 264 -19.16 -15.24 2.53
CA ASP A 264 -19.61 -13.85 2.41
C ASP A 264 -19.53 -13.29 0.98
N ALA A 265 -19.39 -14.15 -0.03
CA ALA A 265 -19.26 -13.71 -1.43
C ALA A 265 -20.44 -12.82 -1.88
N ASP A 266 -21.68 -13.21 -1.55
CA ASP A 266 -22.88 -12.45 -1.90
C ASP A 266 -22.87 -11.03 -1.30
N TYR A 267 -22.47 -10.91 -0.04
CA TYR A 267 -22.34 -9.60 0.63
C TYR A 267 -21.30 -8.70 -0.05
N TYR A 268 -20.13 -9.24 -0.41
CA TYR A 268 -19.11 -8.44 -1.10
C TYR A 268 -19.52 -8.03 -2.51
N PHE A 269 -20.22 -8.90 -3.23
CA PHE A 269 -20.75 -8.58 -4.56
C PHE A 269 -21.77 -7.44 -4.48
N GLN A 270 -22.75 -7.54 -3.58
CA GLN A 270 -23.76 -6.50 -3.37
C GLN A 270 -23.11 -5.18 -2.94
N ARG A 271 -22.08 -5.24 -2.10
CA ARG A 271 -21.32 -4.06 -1.68
C ARG A 271 -20.64 -3.35 -2.85
N ASP A 272 -19.96 -4.08 -3.74
CA ASP A 272 -19.31 -3.52 -4.93
C ASP A 272 -20.35 -2.84 -5.85
N VAL A 273 -21.50 -3.48 -6.08
CA VAL A 273 -22.61 -2.92 -6.87
C VAL A 273 -23.18 -1.65 -6.24
N ASP A 274 -23.39 -1.66 -4.91
CA ASP A 274 -23.95 -0.52 -4.19
C ASP A 274 -23.00 0.68 -4.15
N CYS A 275 -21.69 0.46 -4.04
CA CYS A 275 -20.69 1.53 -4.12
C CYS A 275 -20.83 2.32 -5.43
N ILE A 276 -20.95 1.61 -6.56
CA ILE A 276 -21.14 2.25 -7.87
C ILE A 276 -22.49 2.95 -7.96
N ARG A 277 -23.57 2.31 -7.52
CA ARG A 277 -24.91 2.94 -7.52
C ARG A 277 -24.92 4.25 -6.72
N ARG A 278 -24.34 4.25 -5.53
CA ARG A 278 -24.23 5.45 -4.67
C ARG A 278 -23.41 6.54 -5.35
N PHE A 279 -22.30 6.19 -6.00
CA PHE A 279 -21.49 7.15 -6.73
C PHE A 279 -22.26 7.82 -7.88
N PHE A 280 -22.93 7.03 -8.74
CA PHE A 280 -23.70 7.56 -9.86
C PHE A 280 -24.89 8.42 -9.41
N LYS A 281 -25.58 8.01 -8.34
CA LYS A 281 -26.68 8.78 -7.75
C LYS A 281 -26.20 10.10 -7.15
N LYS A 282 -25.14 10.09 -6.34
CA LYS A 282 -24.64 11.27 -5.62
C LYS A 282 -23.92 12.25 -6.55
N LYS A 283 -23.03 11.76 -7.41
CA LYS A 283 -22.15 12.60 -8.24
C LYS A 283 -22.80 13.00 -9.57
N LEU A 284 -23.43 12.05 -10.24
CA LEU A 284 -23.95 12.21 -11.61
C LEU A 284 -25.47 12.40 -11.67
N LYS A 285 -26.16 12.28 -10.52
CA LYS A 285 -27.62 12.34 -10.40
C LYS A 285 -28.32 11.37 -11.36
N TYR A 286 -27.67 10.24 -11.63
CA TYR A 286 -28.17 9.19 -12.49
C TYR A 286 -28.69 8.05 -11.61
N GLU A 287 -29.97 7.73 -11.76
CA GLU A 287 -30.57 6.55 -11.16
C GLU A 287 -30.84 5.52 -12.26
N PRO A 288 -30.40 4.26 -12.09
CA PRO A 288 -30.62 3.23 -13.10
C PRO A 288 -32.11 2.90 -13.18
N LYS A 289 -32.70 3.04 -14.37
CA LYS A 289 -34.08 2.66 -14.63
C LYS A 289 -34.10 1.24 -15.20
N PRO A 290 -34.77 0.28 -14.55
CA PRO A 290 -35.01 -1.02 -15.16
C PRO A 290 -36.08 -0.86 -16.24
N ASP A 291 -35.81 -1.31 -17.46
CA ASP A 291 -36.83 -1.36 -18.51
C ASP A 291 -37.30 -2.81 -18.71
N SER A 292 -38.41 -3.16 -18.05
CA SER A 292 -39.00 -4.51 -18.09
C SER A 292 -39.52 -4.91 -19.47
N SER A 293 -39.51 -4.01 -20.47
CA SER A 293 -39.95 -4.28 -21.83
C SER A 293 -38.86 -4.89 -22.75
N MET A 294 -37.59 -4.84 -22.32
CA MET A 294 -36.44 -5.30 -23.11
C MET A 294 -36.12 -6.78 -22.85
N LEU A 295 -35.81 -7.53 -23.92
CA LEU A 295 -35.50 -8.97 -23.88
C LEU A 295 -34.01 -9.25 -23.60
N ASP A 296 -33.16 -8.24 -23.79
CA ASP A 296 -31.71 -8.37 -23.68
C ASP A 296 -31.28 -8.48 -22.22
N THR A 297 -30.65 -9.61 -21.91
CA THR A 297 -30.21 -9.99 -20.55
C THR A 297 -28.72 -9.71 -20.33
N ASN A 298 -27.98 -9.40 -21.40
CA ASN A 298 -26.52 -9.26 -21.40
C ASN A 298 -26.03 -7.85 -21.00
N GLY A 299 -26.90 -6.99 -20.46
CA GLY A 299 -26.56 -5.63 -20.04
C GLY A 299 -27.38 -5.17 -18.85
N PHE A 300 -26.92 -4.12 -18.16
CA PHE A 300 -27.53 -3.59 -16.95
C PHE A 300 -27.73 -2.08 -17.03
N GLY A 301 -28.84 -1.55 -16.51
CA GLY A 301 -29.15 -0.12 -16.52
C GLY A 301 -30.19 0.28 -17.56
N ASP A 302 -30.17 1.54 -18.00
CA ASP A 302 -31.20 2.12 -18.88
C ASP A 302 -31.19 1.44 -20.26
N GLY A 303 -32.36 0.94 -20.69
CA GLY A 303 -32.51 0.15 -21.92
C GLY A 303 -32.29 -1.36 -21.78
N TYR A 304 -32.07 -1.88 -20.56
CA TYR A 304 -31.95 -3.32 -20.29
C TYR A 304 -32.98 -3.82 -19.27
N LYS A 305 -33.21 -5.14 -19.26
CA LYS A 305 -34.21 -5.80 -18.41
C LYS A 305 -33.99 -5.58 -16.92
N TYR A 306 -32.73 -5.50 -16.49
CA TYR A 306 -32.35 -5.38 -15.08
C TYR A 306 -31.56 -4.09 -14.82
N ALA A 307 -31.89 -3.40 -13.74
CA ALA A 307 -31.20 -2.18 -13.32
C ALA A 307 -29.83 -2.45 -12.69
N TYR A 308 -29.66 -3.61 -12.06
CA TYR A 308 -28.44 -4.02 -11.38
C TYR A 308 -28.29 -5.55 -11.42
N PRO A 309 -27.05 -6.07 -11.35
CA PRO A 309 -26.80 -7.49 -11.34
C PRO A 309 -27.13 -8.11 -9.97
N GLU A 310 -27.62 -9.35 -9.99
CA GLU A 310 -27.86 -10.16 -8.80
C GLU A 310 -26.99 -11.43 -8.84
N PHE A 311 -26.38 -11.76 -7.69
CA PHE A 311 -25.43 -12.86 -7.58
C PHE A 311 -26.01 -14.21 -8.00
N ALA A 312 -27.26 -14.51 -7.61
CA ALA A 312 -27.91 -15.79 -7.92
C ALA A 312 -28.42 -15.91 -9.36
N ARG A 313 -28.56 -14.78 -10.07
CA ARG A 313 -29.21 -14.73 -11.39
C ARG A 313 -28.21 -14.62 -12.52
N ASP A 314 -27.20 -13.76 -12.35
CA ASP A 314 -26.36 -13.31 -13.45
C ASP A 314 -24.94 -13.91 -13.40
N VAL A 315 -24.61 -14.62 -12.31
CA VAL A 315 -23.29 -15.23 -12.14
C VAL A 315 -23.33 -16.70 -12.57
N GLU A 316 -22.86 -16.95 -13.78
CA GLU A 316 -22.60 -18.29 -14.29
C GLU A 316 -21.08 -18.53 -14.31
N ARG A 317 -20.63 -19.52 -13.55
CA ARG A 317 -19.20 -19.81 -13.42
C ARG A 317 -18.67 -20.35 -14.75
N SER A 318 -17.96 -19.50 -15.48
CA SER A 318 -17.32 -19.84 -16.76
C SER A 318 -15.90 -20.35 -16.53
N ASP A 319 -15.21 -19.83 -15.52
CA ASP A 319 -13.81 -20.16 -15.24
C ASP A 319 -13.49 -20.28 -13.74
N ASN A 320 -12.39 -20.97 -13.44
CA ASN A 320 -11.83 -21.10 -12.09
C ASN A 320 -10.58 -20.22 -11.93
N LEU A 321 -10.69 -18.90 -12.17
CA LEU A 321 -9.54 -18.02 -11.94
C LEU A 321 -9.13 -18.03 -10.46
N ASP A 322 -10.09 -18.15 -9.56
CA ASP A 322 -9.88 -18.28 -8.12
C ASP A 322 -8.93 -19.41 -7.73
N GLU A 323 -8.99 -20.55 -8.42
CA GLU A 323 -8.07 -21.68 -8.21
C GLU A 323 -6.67 -21.38 -8.74
N LEU A 324 -6.58 -20.75 -9.92
CA LEU A 324 -5.31 -20.39 -10.55
C LEU A 324 -4.56 -19.33 -9.74
N VAL A 325 -5.28 -18.40 -9.10
CA VAL A 325 -4.66 -17.33 -8.32
C VAL A 325 -4.63 -17.60 -6.81
N GLN A 326 -5.01 -18.80 -6.37
CA GLN A 326 -5.12 -19.18 -4.95
C GLN A 326 -5.79 -18.07 -4.13
N ALA A 327 -6.90 -17.54 -4.67
CA ALA A 327 -7.64 -16.47 -4.03
C ALA A 327 -8.08 -16.91 -2.61
N SER A 328 -8.25 -15.93 -1.72
CA SER A 328 -8.61 -16.17 -0.31
C SER A 328 -9.83 -17.09 -0.22
N GLY A 329 -9.60 -18.30 0.32
CA GLY A 329 -10.64 -19.34 0.45
C GLY A 329 -10.17 -20.75 0.11
N PHE A 330 -9.13 -20.93 -0.71
CA PHE A 330 -8.66 -22.27 -1.06
C PHE A 330 -7.75 -22.87 0.02
N SER A 331 -8.24 -23.94 0.68
CA SER A 331 -7.56 -24.65 1.76
C SER A 331 -6.36 -25.47 1.23
N LYS A 332 -5.19 -24.83 1.14
CA LYS A 332 -3.84 -25.42 1.10
C LYS A 332 -2.78 -24.28 1.16
N LYS A 333 -2.78 -23.47 2.23
CA LYS A 333 -1.93 -22.26 2.30
C LYS A 333 -0.53 -22.56 2.85
N HIS A 334 0.49 -22.07 2.14
CA HIS A 334 1.84 -21.90 2.70
C HIS A 334 1.80 -20.88 3.86
N PRO A 335 2.68 -20.97 4.86
CA PRO A 335 2.68 -20.07 6.03
C PRO A 335 2.78 -18.57 5.67
N GLY A 336 3.48 -18.25 4.56
CA GLY A 336 3.66 -16.89 4.07
C GLY A 336 2.37 -16.24 3.59
N ASP A 337 1.52 -16.98 2.88
CA ASP A 337 0.27 -16.43 2.33
C ASP A 337 -0.75 -16.11 3.41
N ARG A 338 -0.78 -16.92 4.48
CA ARG A 338 -1.61 -16.62 5.67
C ARG A 338 -1.15 -15.34 6.35
N SER A 339 0.16 -15.12 6.47
CA SER A 339 0.69 -13.89 7.09
C SER A 339 0.40 -12.64 6.26
N LEU A 340 0.43 -12.77 4.93
CA LEU A 340 0.07 -11.70 4.01
C LEU A 340 -1.43 -11.40 4.07
N GLU A 341 -2.27 -12.42 4.07
CA GLU A 341 -3.72 -12.29 4.18
C GLU A 341 -4.12 -11.65 5.51
N THR A 342 -3.54 -12.08 6.64
CA THR A 342 -3.80 -11.45 7.94
C THR A 342 -3.33 -10.00 7.98
N ALA A 343 -2.20 -9.66 7.33
CA ALA A 343 -1.77 -8.28 7.21
C ALA A 343 -2.77 -7.45 6.39
N VAL A 344 -3.21 -7.99 5.25
CA VAL A 344 -4.21 -7.39 4.36
C VAL A 344 -5.57 -7.20 5.04
N GLU A 345 -6.04 -8.19 5.78
CA GLU A 345 -7.30 -8.14 6.51
C GLU A 345 -7.26 -7.15 7.68
N GLY A 346 -6.14 -7.08 8.41
CA GLY A 346 -5.91 -6.04 9.42
C GLY A 346 -5.89 -4.61 8.84
N MET A 347 -5.63 -4.46 7.55
CA MET A 347 -5.68 -3.18 6.82
C MET A 347 -7.10 -2.87 6.28
N ARG A 348 -8.00 -3.86 6.23
CA ARG A 348 -9.38 -3.71 5.71
C ARG A 348 -10.32 -2.94 6.64
N ASN A 349 -10.08 -2.95 7.95
CA ASN A 349 -11.03 -2.48 8.96
C ASN A 349 -11.10 -0.98 9.30
N PRO A 350 -10.20 -0.03 8.93
CA PRO A 350 -10.31 1.34 9.46
C PRO A 350 -10.97 2.36 8.52
N VAL A 351 -11.41 2.00 7.32
CA VAL A 351 -11.82 3.00 6.31
C VAL A 351 -13.33 3.29 6.28
N TYR A 352 -14.19 2.42 6.81
CA TYR A 352 -15.64 2.55 6.58
C TYR A 352 -16.53 2.70 7.81
N ASP A 353 -16.03 2.57 9.05
CA ASP A 353 -16.83 2.86 10.26
C ASP A 353 -17.17 4.35 10.43
N ASN A 354 -16.50 5.26 9.71
CA ASN A 354 -16.72 6.71 9.84
C ASN A 354 -17.75 7.29 8.84
N LEU A 355 -18.49 6.46 8.11
CA LEU A 355 -19.51 6.93 7.16
C LEU A 355 -20.95 6.72 7.63
N ASP A 356 -21.17 5.99 8.73
CA ASP A 356 -22.51 5.67 9.24
C ASP A 356 -22.97 6.57 10.41
N ASP A 357 -22.11 7.46 10.93
CA ASP A 357 -22.42 8.33 12.09
C ASP A 357 -23.02 9.71 11.73
N GLU A 358 -23.22 10.05 10.45
CA GLU A 358 -23.85 11.33 10.03
C GLU A 358 -25.31 11.19 9.55
N ILE A 359 -26.05 10.17 10.01
CA ILE A 359 -27.50 10.06 9.73
C ILE A 359 -28.27 9.70 10.99
N SER A 360 -28.27 10.61 11.97
CA SER A 360 -29.41 10.80 12.86
C SER A 360 -29.33 12.18 13.51
N ASP A 361 -30.03 13.15 12.94
CA ASP A 361 -30.83 14.15 13.66
C ASP A 361 -31.33 15.22 12.68
N GLU A 362 -32.38 14.88 11.92
CA GLU A 362 -33.29 15.90 11.37
C GLU A 362 -34.47 16.05 12.34
N LYS A 363 -34.57 17.23 12.97
CA LYS A 363 -35.81 18.00 13.25
C LYS A 363 -35.49 19.21 14.14
N THR A 364 -35.52 20.42 13.58
CA THR A 364 -36.60 21.45 13.67
C THR A 364 -36.03 22.85 13.42
N GLU A 365 -36.68 23.57 12.48
CA GLU A 365 -37.04 25.02 12.48
C GLU A 365 -35.92 26.08 12.66
N ASP A 366 -35.86 27.24 12.01
CA ASP A 366 -36.47 27.85 10.81
C ASP A 366 -35.79 29.24 10.65
N GLU A 367 -35.79 29.78 9.43
CA GLU A 367 -35.68 31.21 9.02
C GLU A 367 -34.36 32.04 8.96
N LYS A 368 -34.13 32.56 7.72
CA LYS A 368 -33.67 33.92 7.26
C LYS A 368 -32.15 34.21 7.11
N SER A 369 -31.65 34.28 5.85
CA SER A 369 -31.41 35.48 4.97
C SER A 369 -30.19 36.31 5.43
N GLU A 370 -29.20 36.77 4.65
CA GLU A 370 -29.01 37.14 3.24
C GLU A 370 -27.48 37.35 3.00
N ASP A 371 -27.03 37.11 1.76
CA ASP A 371 -26.02 37.81 0.94
C ASP A 371 -24.49 37.97 1.24
N GLU A 372 -23.73 37.66 0.17
CA GLU A 372 -22.48 38.27 -0.39
C GLU A 372 -21.21 38.34 0.47
N ASP A 373 -19.95 38.34 -0.02
CA ASP A 373 -19.20 37.86 -1.18
C ASP A 373 -17.72 38.15 -0.82
N SER A 374 -16.78 37.39 -1.41
CA SER A 374 -15.37 37.73 -1.62
C SER A 374 -14.37 37.74 -0.45
N GLY A 375 -13.15 37.28 -0.79
CA GLY A 375 -11.93 38.01 -0.43
C GLY A 375 -11.00 37.31 0.55
N GLU A 376 -9.85 36.91 0.02
CA GLU A 376 -8.61 36.52 0.69
C GLU A 376 -8.27 37.34 1.94
N GLU A 377 -7.76 36.70 3.01
CA GLU A 377 -6.91 37.39 3.99
C GLU A 377 -5.61 36.64 4.30
N GLU A 378 -4.58 37.31 3.81
CA GLU A 378 -3.17 37.46 4.13
C GLU A 378 -2.60 36.97 5.47
N TYR A 379 -1.32 36.64 5.32
CA TYR A 379 -0.27 36.49 6.31
C TYR A 379 -0.12 37.74 7.19
N TYR A 380 0.08 37.54 8.49
CA TYR A 380 0.79 38.50 9.33
C TYR A 380 2.01 37.87 10.00
N ASP A 381 3.14 38.46 9.63
CA ASP A 381 4.45 38.40 10.24
C ASP A 381 4.50 39.39 11.41
N SER A 382 5.16 39.01 12.51
CA SER A 382 5.62 39.96 13.53
C SER A 382 6.95 39.47 14.12
N GLU A 383 7.98 40.25 13.80
CA GLU A 383 9.40 40.09 14.11
C GLU A 383 9.78 40.26 15.60
N PHE A 384 10.83 39.50 15.97
CA PHE A 384 11.94 39.75 16.92
C PHE A 384 11.71 40.09 18.40
N ASP A 385 12.27 39.26 19.29
CA ASP A 385 13.56 39.58 19.95
C ASP A 385 14.30 38.32 20.46
N ASP A 386 15.62 38.40 20.40
CA ASP A 386 16.64 37.38 20.73
C ASP A 386 16.94 37.41 22.24
N GLU A 387 16.95 36.26 22.93
CA GLU A 387 17.78 36.02 24.13
C GLU A 387 18.00 34.52 24.40
N SER A 388 19.25 34.17 24.65
CA SER A 388 19.83 32.85 24.84
C SER A 388 19.71 32.35 26.29
N SER A 389 19.27 31.10 26.51
CA SER A 389 19.64 30.18 27.61
C SER A 389 18.62 29.01 27.62
N GLY A 390 18.85 27.77 28.01
CA GLY A 390 19.92 27.03 28.69
C GLY A 390 19.31 25.65 28.99
N ASN A 391 20.04 24.58 28.73
CA ASN A 391 19.56 23.20 28.67
C ASN A 391 19.91 22.49 30.00
N ASP A 392 19.07 22.58 31.03
CA ASP A 392 19.40 22.12 32.41
C ASP A 392 18.31 21.24 33.10
N SER A 393 17.37 20.63 32.37
CA SER A 393 16.28 19.87 33.01
C SER A 393 16.44 18.34 33.08
N GLU A 394 17.44 17.75 32.41
CA GLU A 394 17.62 16.28 32.42
C GLU A 394 18.65 15.79 33.46
N ASP A 395 19.71 16.56 33.73
CA ASP A 395 20.78 16.14 34.68
C ASP A 395 20.32 16.13 36.15
N SER A 396 19.33 16.95 36.51
CA SER A 396 18.84 17.04 37.90
C SER A 396 18.08 15.79 38.38
N GLN A 397 17.47 15.04 37.46
CA GLN A 397 16.70 13.84 37.79
C GLN A 397 17.58 12.59 37.95
N GLU A 398 18.73 12.55 37.26
CA GLU A 398 19.67 11.44 37.39
C GLU A 398 20.44 11.51 38.73
N GLU A 399 20.84 12.72 39.16
CA GLU A 399 21.52 12.91 40.46
C GLU A 399 20.63 12.55 41.67
N GLU A 400 19.33 12.83 41.61
CA GLU A 400 18.40 12.51 42.69
C GLU A 400 18.16 10.99 42.80
N ASN A 401 18.09 10.30 41.67
CA ASN A 401 17.97 8.84 41.61
C ASN A 401 19.22 8.14 42.16
N GLU A 402 20.42 8.64 41.88
CA GLU A 402 21.65 8.09 42.44
C GLU A 402 21.72 8.25 43.97
N ARG A 403 21.28 9.39 44.51
CA ARG A 403 21.21 9.61 45.97
C ARG A 403 20.21 8.68 46.66
N ILE A 404 19.07 8.40 46.02
CA ILE A 404 18.08 7.44 46.56
C ILE A 404 18.67 6.02 46.60
N ILE A 405 19.42 5.63 45.57
CA ILE A 405 20.08 4.31 45.50
C ILE A 405 21.18 4.20 46.58
N GLU A 406 21.94 5.26 46.80
CA GLU A 406 22.98 5.29 47.84
C GLU A 406 22.38 5.24 49.25
N ALA A 407 21.26 5.94 49.49
CA ALA A 407 20.50 5.88 50.75
C ALA A 407 19.91 4.49 51.04
N LEU A 408 19.40 3.80 50.01
CA LEU A 408 18.93 2.42 50.10
C LEU A 408 20.07 1.44 50.43
N SER A 409 21.28 1.69 49.90
CA SER A 409 22.45 0.85 50.15
C SER A 409 23.08 1.05 51.54
N SER A 410 22.96 2.25 52.09
CA SER A 410 23.53 2.65 53.39
C SER A 410 22.61 2.41 54.58
N GLY A 411 21.35 2.03 54.34
CA GLY A 411 20.42 1.58 55.38
C GLY A 411 19.95 2.68 56.33
N VAL A 412 19.71 3.90 55.81
CA VAL A 412 19.25 5.04 56.62
C VAL A 412 17.71 5.05 56.70
N GLU A 413 17.15 5.25 57.90
CA GLU A 413 15.72 5.12 58.23
C GLU A 413 14.78 6.23 57.68
N ASN A 414 15.26 7.19 56.89
CA ASN A 414 14.48 8.36 56.45
C ASN A 414 14.06 8.29 54.96
N LEU A 415 13.38 7.21 54.56
CA LEU A 415 12.75 7.10 53.23
C LEU A 415 11.23 7.08 53.40
N LYS A 416 10.53 8.09 52.87
CA LYS A 416 9.06 8.09 52.80
C LYS A 416 8.60 7.57 51.44
N MET A 417 7.48 6.85 51.44
CA MET A 417 6.88 6.29 50.23
C MET A 417 5.64 7.11 49.86
N ASP A 418 5.59 7.63 48.63
CA ASP A 418 4.42 8.35 48.12
C ASP A 418 3.25 7.38 47.81
N LYS A 419 2.04 7.91 47.62
CA LYS A 419 0.80 7.16 47.34
C LYS A 419 0.87 6.28 46.09
N LEU A 420 1.86 6.48 45.23
CA LEU A 420 2.14 5.70 44.03
C LEU A 420 3.23 4.63 44.21
N GLY A 421 3.80 4.50 45.42
CA GLY A 421 4.78 3.46 45.76
C GLY A 421 6.25 3.81 45.49
N ASN A 422 6.55 5.07 45.17
CA ASN A 422 7.92 5.54 44.94
C ASN A 422 8.56 6.06 46.25
N TYR A 423 9.86 5.78 46.43
CA TYR A 423 10.64 6.31 47.55
C TYR A 423 11.14 7.72 47.26
N ILE A 424 10.96 8.63 48.23
CA ILE A 424 11.40 10.02 48.14
C ILE A 424 12.29 10.30 49.37
N LEU A 425 13.37 11.05 49.16
CA LEU A 425 14.22 11.58 50.23
C LEU A 425 13.50 12.76 50.89
N GLU A 426 13.49 12.81 52.23
CA GLU A 426 12.84 13.90 52.98
C GLU A 426 13.67 15.18 53.04
#